data_AF-A0A1I6JAF1-F1
#
_entry.id   AF-A0A1I6JAF1-F1
#
_cell.length_a   1.000
_cell.length_b   1.000
_cell.length_c   1.000
_cell.angle_alpha   90.00
_cell.angle_beta   90.00
_cell.angle_gamma   90.00
#
_symmetry.space_group_name_H-M   'P 1'
#
loop_
_entity.id
_entity.type
_entity.pdbx_description
1 polymer ?
#
loop_
_entity_poly.entity_id
_entity_poly.type
_entity_poly.pdbx_seq_one_letter_code
_entity_poly.pdbx_strand_id
1 'polypeptide(L)'
;MIKIQGLDHLVLRVRDLSASLHFYVDLLCCTVERRQDAIGLVQLRAGAQLIDLVPLDGKLGSAGGAGPGAEGRNVDHFCLRVESLDEPALRRWLTERGVRVDAYGSRYGAEGDGPSLYLFDPDDNELELKGPPWPAGLHEALDQSVRFGPMYGTEAMPLFNHLPMALGALARLGAPRAALQRQIDHWAPLSRPAVADDTPAPTVEEALLRVLDVPEAQAFHVAIRLAYALQSGHAKELDAALRTTVGLTSPLGAPVPSGQGSARLRDVIDAVRADPAMAMPAMPGSLITTRMQHAAALPGFAAYVERPRLTLDDLAEASLAVYLARHQFAALHLVTGTHALRVLLAAAASRGLVVDEGQVLRSVWRAWLGTYLSDQRPAPAWALVHAGSASEDDWTRELPALQGSMNDHRIKVADAAREEWRHRGWPGYALCLRREGAAQ
;
A
#
# COMPACT_ATOMS: atom_id res chain seq x y z
N MET A 1 1.15 35.01 34.39
CA MET A 1 1.83 33.94 33.64
C MET A 1 1.41 34.08 32.18
N ILE A 2 2.35 33.96 31.23
CA ILE A 2 2.04 34.05 29.79
C ILE A 2 1.46 32.71 29.33
N LYS A 3 0.33 32.72 28.60
CA LYS A 3 -0.35 31.52 28.08
C LYS A 3 -0.28 31.49 26.55
N ILE A 4 0.66 30.73 26.00
CA ILE A 4 0.83 30.52 24.55
C ILE A 4 -0.38 29.71 24.02
N GLN A 5 -0.97 30.14 22.89
CA GLN A 5 -2.08 29.44 22.23
C GLN A 5 -1.63 28.55 21.07
N GLY A 6 -0.54 28.92 20.40
CA GLY A 6 -0.01 28.23 19.23
C GLY A 6 0.98 29.12 18.49
N LEU A 7 1.50 28.63 17.37
CA LEU A 7 2.18 29.46 16.39
C LEU A 7 1.14 30.29 15.63
N ASP A 8 1.39 31.59 15.46
CA ASP A 8 0.53 32.48 14.67
C ASP A 8 1.01 32.51 13.21
N HIS A 9 2.29 32.84 13.02
CA HIS A 9 2.92 32.89 11.71
C HIS A 9 4.40 32.46 11.76
N LEU A 10 4.92 32.02 10.61
CA LEU A 10 6.33 31.78 10.32
C LEU A 10 6.78 32.76 9.25
N VAL A 11 7.96 33.37 9.40
CA VAL A 11 8.54 34.25 8.37
C VAL A 11 9.67 33.52 7.65
N LEU A 12 9.59 33.45 6.32
CA LEU A 12 10.62 32.95 5.44
C LEU A 12 11.18 34.09 4.60
N ARG A 13 12.50 34.26 4.65
CA ARG A 13 13.22 35.18 3.77
C ARG A 13 13.57 34.45 2.49
N VAL A 14 13.14 34.99 1.35
CA VAL A 14 13.17 34.26 0.06
C VAL A 14 14.00 34.99 -0.98
N ARG A 15 14.80 34.23 -1.75
CA ARG A 15 15.65 34.79 -2.82
C ARG A 15 14.85 35.16 -4.06
N ASP A 16 13.83 34.37 -4.40
CA ASP A 16 12.95 34.59 -5.54
C ASP A 16 11.48 34.40 -5.13
N LEU A 17 10.77 35.52 -4.99
CA LEU A 17 9.36 35.52 -4.59
C LEU A 17 8.47 34.72 -5.57
N SER A 18 8.77 34.75 -6.86
CA SER A 18 7.95 34.06 -7.86
C SER A 18 8.12 32.55 -7.74
N ALA A 19 9.35 32.08 -7.54
CA ALA A 19 9.63 30.67 -7.27
C ALA A 19 8.97 30.19 -5.96
N SER A 20 9.04 30.98 -4.90
CA SER A 20 8.39 30.65 -3.62
C SER A 20 6.87 30.64 -3.76
N LEU A 21 6.26 31.59 -4.48
CA LEU A 21 4.83 31.58 -4.73
C LEU A 21 4.41 30.34 -5.53
N HIS A 22 5.15 29.98 -6.57
CA HIS A 22 4.89 28.75 -7.31
C HIS A 22 4.92 27.52 -6.39
N PHE A 23 5.95 27.41 -5.54
CA PHE A 23 6.08 26.29 -4.61
C PHE A 23 4.95 26.25 -3.56
N TYR A 24 4.73 27.33 -2.81
CA TYR A 24 3.78 27.31 -1.70
C TYR A 24 2.32 27.39 -2.15
N VAL A 25 2.01 28.14 -3.21
CA VAL A 25 0.63 28.33 -3.70
C VAL A 25 0.27 27.27 -4.73
N ASP A 26 1.05 27.14 -5.80
CA ASP A 26 0.66 26.24 -6.91
C ASP A 26 0.91 24.77 -6.58
N LEU A 27 1.97 24.45 -5.83
CA LEU A 27 2.29 23.06 -5.47
C LEU A 27 1.69 22.63 -4.13
N LEU A 28 1.84 23.43 -3.08
CA LEU A 28 1.34 23.09 -1.74
C LEU A 28 -0.05 23.64 -1.41
N CYS A 29 -0.70 24.29 -2.38
CA CYS A 29 -2.08 24.76 -2.28
C CYS A 29 -2.32 25.77 -1.13
N CYS A 30 -1.29 26.48 -0.65
CA CYS A 30 -1.49 27.63 0.21
C CYS A 30 -2.23 28.73 -0.58
N THR A 31 -2.94 29.62 0.11
CA THR A 31 -3.62 30.75 -0.56
C THR A 31 -3.01 32.08 -0.12
N VAL A 32 -3.01 33.07 -1.01
CA VAL A 32 -2.55 34.42 -0.64
C VAL A 32 -3.59 35.07 0.27
N GLU A 33 -3.23 35.27 1.54
CA GLU A 33 -4.06 35.96 2.52
C GLU A 33 -3.97 37.47 2.33
N ARG A 34 -2.73 37.99 2.21
CA ARG A 34 -2.48 39.42 2.12
C ARG A 34 -1.18 39.70 1.37
N ARG A 35 -1.15 40.78 0.59
CA ARG A 35 0.03 41.24 -0.15
C ARG A 35 0.27 42.73 0.09
N GLN A 36 1.51 43.08 0.44
CA GLN A 36 1.95 44.46 0.69
C GLN A 36 3.28 44.71 -0.03
N ASP A 37 3.20 44.93 -1.34
CA ASP A 37 4.39 45.08 -2.20
C ASP A 37 5.29 46.25 -1.78
N ALA A 38 4.71 47.35 -1.26
CA ALA A 38 5.47 48.54 -0.82
C ALA A 38 6.49 48.26 0.30
N ILE A 39 6.31 47.18 1.06
CA ILE A 39 7.24 46.76 2.13
C ILE A 39 7.92 45.42 1.82
N GLY A 40 7.57 44.76 0.72
CA GLY A 40 8.08 43.43 0.37
C GLY A 40 7.56 42.34 1.32
N LEU A 41 6.24 42.22 1.46
CA LEU A 41 5.61 41.17 2.27
C LEU A 41 4.44 40.52 1.53
N VAL A 42 4.48 39.20 1.42
CA VAL A 42 3.34 38.38 0.98
C VAL A 42 3.03 37.35 2.04
N GLN A 43 1.79 37.28 2.50
CA GLN A 43 1.36 36.38 3.55
C GLN A 43 0.48 35.29 2.95
N LEU A 44 0.81 34.05 3.25
CA LEU A 44 0.15 32.86 2.76
C LEU A 44 -0.60 32.17 3.90
N ARG A 45 -1.82 31.71 3.62
CA ARG A 45 -2.62 30.89 4.54
C ARG A 45 -2.20 29.43 4.43
N ALA A 46 -1.74 28.87 5.56
CA ALA A 46 -1.40 27.47 5.73
C ALA A 46 -2.22 26.86 6.87
N GLY A 47 -3.39 26.32 6.54
CA GLY A 47 -4.36 25.88 7.56
C GLY A 47 -4.84 27.06 8.42
N ALA A 48 -4.66 26.98 9.73
CA ALA A 48 -5.00 28.07 10.65
C ALA A 48 -3.90 29.13 10.80
N GLN A 49 -2.68 28.85 10.34
CA GLN A 49 -1.48 29.69 10.50
C GLN A 49 -1.16 30.48 9.23
N LEU A 50 -0.18 31.38 9.32
CA LEU A 50 0.37 32.12 8.19
C LEU A 50 1.85 31.76 7.91
N ILE A 51 2.23 31.77 6.64
CA ILE A 51 3.62 31.80 6.19
C ILE A 51 3.84 33.15 5.50
N ASP A 52 4.72 33.97 6.08
CA ASP A 52 5.09 35.28 5.56
C ASP A 52 6.34 35.14 4.69
N LEU A 53 6.20 35.41 3.40
CA LEU A 53 7.31 35.49 2.45
C LEU A 53 7.85 36.92 2.39
N VAL A 54 9.13 37.08 2.70
CA VAL A 54 9.86 38.35 2.69
C VAL A 54 10.98 38.29 1.66
N PRO A 55 10.82 38.89 0.47
CA PRO A 55 11.85 38.94 -0.55
C PRO A 55 13.08 39.69 -0.06
N LEU A 56 14.27 39.16 -0.31
CA LEU A 56 15.53 39.75 0.15
C LEU A 56 15.81 41.15 -0.42
N ASP A 57 15.36 41.41 -1.65
CA ASP A 57 15.45 42.70 -2.33
C ASP A 57 14.36 43.70 -1.88
N GLY A 58 13.39 43.24 -1.08
CA GLY A 58 12.35 44.06 -0.49
C GLY A 58 12.83 44.92 0.67
N LYS A 59 12.06 45.95 1.01
CA LYS A 59 12.35 46.87 2.13
C LYS A 59 12.52 46.14 3.46
N LEU A 60 11.65 45.17 3.77
CA LEU A 60 11.77 44.36 4.98
C LEU A 60 12.93 43.35 4.89
N GLY A 61 13.13 42.70 3.74
CA GLY A 61 14.15 41.67 3.57
C GLY A 61 15.57 42.20 3.66
N SER A 62 15.83 43.37 3.08
CA SER A 62 17.13 44.06 3.11
C SER A 62 17.53 44.51 4.52
N ALA A 63 16.56 44.84 5.38
CA ALA A 63 16.83 45.16 6.79
C ALA A 63 17.30 43.95 7.62
N GLY A 64 17.01 42.72 7.16
CA GLY A 64 17.35 41.47 7.85
C GLY A 64 18.78 40.96 7.61
N GLY A 65 19.62 41.68 6.85
CA GLY A 65 21.00 41.27 6.55
C GLY A 65 21.12 40.23 5.43
N ALA A 66 22.15 39.39 5.44
CA ALA A 66 22.33 38.34 4.42
C ALA A 66 21.15 37.35 4.44
N GLY A 67 20.67 36.94 3.27
CA GLY A 67 19.60 35.94 3.13
C GLY A 67 20.06 34.51 3.35
N PRO A 68 19.15 33.52 3.22
CA PRO A 68 19.50 32.13 3.42
C PRO A 68 20.54 31.64 2.40
N GLY A 69 21.51 30.88 2.89
CA GLY A 69 22.59 30.25 2.11
C GLY A 69 23.17 29.04 2.84
N ALA A 70 24.23 28.44 2.30
CA ALA A 70 24.80 27.19 2.81
C ALA A 70 25.17 27.23 4.31
N GLU A 71 25.65 28.37 4.79
CA GLU A 71 26.08 28.56 6.18
C GLU A 71 25.04 29.26 7.08
N GLY A 72 23.88 29.63 6.52
CA GLY A 72 22.82 30.32 7.25
C GLY A 72 21.45 30.03 6.65
N ARG A 73 20.73 29.05 7.22
CA ARG A 73 19.37 28.66 6.79
C ARG A 73 18.33 29.57 7.47
N ASN A 74 17.11 29.70 6.93
CA ASN A 74 16.04 30.41 7.66
C ASN A 74 15.75 29.71 9.00
N VAL A 75 15.55 28.39 8.91
CA VAL A 75 15.28 27.47 10.01
C VAL A 75 15.97 26.13 9.68
N ASP A 76 16.08 25.24 10.66
CA ASP A 76 16.51 23.86 10.42
C ASP A 76 15.52 23.17 9.45
N HIS A 77 14.27 23.01 9.93
CA HIS A 77 13.10 22.64 9.15
C HIS A 77 11.81 23.20 9.78
N PHE A 78 10.69 23.12 9.06
CA PHE A 78 9.35 23.34 9.61
C PHE A 78 8.34 22.34 9.06
N CYS A 79 7.28 22.08 9.82
CA CYS A 79 6.33 21.01 9.55
C CYS A 79 4.94 21.56 9.19
N LEU A 80 4.39 21.09 8.08
CA LEU A 80 3.01 21.35 7.66
C LEU A 80 2.19 20.07 7.78
N ARG A 81 1.09 20.17 8.53
CA ARG A 81 0.10 19.10 8.61
C ARG A 81 -0.73 19.06 7.34
N VAL A 82 -0.85 17.86 6.77
CA VAL A 82 -1.73 17.55 5.64
C VAL A 82 -2.83 16.61 6.08
N GLU A 83 -3.97 16.66 5.40
CA GLU A 83 -5.13 15.81 5.69
C GLU A 83 -4.84 14.32 5.46
N SER A 84 -4.04 14.02 4.43
CA SER A 84 -3.63 12.67 4.08
C SER A 84 -2.22 12.67 3.47
N LEU A 85 -1.52 11.54 3.55
CA LEU A 85 -0.18 11.39 2.99
C LEU A 85 -0.05 10.00 2.34
N ASP A 86 -0.24 9.96 1.02
CA ASP A 86 0.11 8.82 0.16
C ASP A 86 1.54 9.03 -0.36
N GLU A 87 2.53 8.45 0.33
CA GLU A 87 3.95 8.74 0.04
C GLU A 87 4.35 8.40 -1.40
N PRO A 88 4.05 7.22 -1.95
CA PRO A 88 4.42 6.91 -3.32
C PRO A 88 3.84 7.89 -4.35
N ALA A 89 2.55 8.22 -4.22
CA ALA A 89 1.88 9.14 -5.13
C ALA A 89 2.44 10.57 -5.00
N LEU A 90 2.60 11.04 -3.76
CA LEU A 90 3.07 12.39 -3.45
C LEU A 90 4.54 12.58 -3.86
N ARG A 91 5.43 11.63 -3.54
CA ARG A 91 6.84 11.66 -3.95
C ARG A 91 6.94 11.77 -5.47
N ARG A 92 6.27 10.89 -6.21
CA ARG A 92 6.30 10.90 -7.67
C ARG A 92 5.81 12.23 -8.22
N TRP A 93 4.67 12.71 -7.74
CA TRP A 93 4.07 13.97 -8.20
C TRP A 93 4.96 15.19 -7.94
N LEU A 94 5.63 15.24 -6.77
CA LEU A 94 6.59 16.28 -6.38
C LEU A 94 7.86 16.21 -7.23
N THR A 95 8.46 15.03 -7.37
CA THR A 95 9.70 14.83 -8.14
C THR A 95 9.51 15.12 -9.63
N GLU A 96 8.38 14.74 -10.22
CA GLU A 96 8.01 15.10 -11.61
C GLU A 96 7.93 16.61 -11.85
N ARG A 97 7.71 17.40 -10.78
CA ARG A 97 7.65 18.87 -10.80
C ARG A 97 8.97 19.52 -10.37
N GLY A 98 10.04 18.74 -10.24
CA GLY A 98 11.37 19.23 -9.88
C GLY A 98 11.57 19.50 -8.40
N VAL A 99 10.63 19.12 -7.53
CA VAL A 99 10.81 19.24 -6.07
C VAL A 99 11.77 18.15 -5.58
N ARG A 100 12.78 18.56 -4.81
CA ARG A 100 13.70 17.64 -4.13
C ARG A 100 13.00 17.05 -2.91
N VAL A 101 12.74 15.74 -2.96
CA VAL A 101 12.13 14.96 -1.87
C VAL A 101 13.19 14.06 -1.25
N ASP A 102 13.19 13.97 0.07
CA ASP A 102 14.16 13.19 0.84
C ASP A 102 13.47 12.08 1.65
N ALA A 103 13.79 11.96 2.94
CA ALA A 103 13.41 10.85 3.77
C ALA A 103 11.90 10.77 4.00
N TYR A 104 11.42 9.54 4.10
CA TYR A 104 10.08 9.21 4.59
C TYR A 104 10.20 8.37 5.86
N GLY A 105 9.30 8.58 6.82
CA GLY A 105 9.16 7.67 7.94
C GLY A 105 8.12 8.12 8.96
N SER A 106 8.00 7.35 10.03
CA SER A 106 7.20 7.77 11.19
C SER A 106 7.96 8.83 11.98
N ARG A 107 7.29 9.95 12.31
CA ARG A 107 7.81 10.98 13.23
C ARG A 107 6.76 11.33 14.27
N TYR A 108 7.20 11.64 15.47
CA TYR A 108 6.35 12.16 16.53
C TYR A 108 6.10 13.66 16.30
N GLY A 109 4.83 14.07 16.25
CA GLY A 109 4.44 15.48 16.17
C GLY A 109 3.38 15.83 17.21
N ALA A 110 2.72 16.98 17.04
CA ALA A 110 1.75 17.50 18.01
C ALA A 110 0.54 16.57 18.27
N GLU A 111 0.18 15.73 17.29
CA GLU A 111 -0.92 14.76 17.40
C GLU A 111 -0.43 13.31 17.62
N GLY A 112 0.87 13.10 17.83
CA GLY A 112 1.50 11.79 17.97
C GLY A 112 2.30 11.36 16.73
N ASP A 113 2.64 10.07 16.69
CA ASP A 113 3.38 9.45 15.59
C ASP A 113 2.54 9.34 14.32
N GLY A 114 3.11 9.68 13.18
CA GLY A 114 2.43 9.61 11.88
C GLY A 114 3.42 9.66 10.71
N PRO A 115 2.97 9.43 9.47
CA PRO A 115 3.82 9.50 8.29
C PRO A 115 4.32 10.93 8.08
N SER A 116 5.59 11.04 7.74
CA SER A 116 6.27 12.30 7.47
C SER A 116 7.15 12.17 6.24
N LEU A 117 7.02 13.11 5.30
CA LEU A 117 7.81 13.21 4.09
C LEU A 117 8.59 14.53 4.11
N TYR A 118 9.91 14.45 4.03
CA TYR A 118 10.78 15.62 3.96
C TYR A 118 11.02 16.04 2.51
N LEU A 119 11.00 17.34 2.25
CA LEU A 119 11.27 17.95 0.94
C LEU A 119 11.89 19.34 1.14
N PHE A 120 12.35 19.94 0.05
CA PHE A 120 13.02 21.24 0.07
C PHE A 120 12.27 22.27 -0.76
N ASP A 121 12.18 23.48 -0.24
CA ASP A 121 11.67 24.64 -0.97
C ASP A 121 12.74 25.22 -1.93
N PRO A 122 12.42 26.24 -2.75
CA PRO A 122 13.38 26.87 -3.67
C PRO A 122 14.59 27.54 -2.99
N ASP A 123 14.50 27.79 -1.69
CA ASP A 123 15.53 28.43 -0.88
C ASP A 123 16.39 27.42 -0.09
N ASP A 124 16.17 26.12 -0.30
CA ASP A 124 16.76 24.96 0.41
C ASP A 124 16.36 24.85 1.89
N ASN A 125 15.26 25.49 2.30
CA ASN A 125 14.63 25.23 3.59
C ASN A 125 14.03 23.83 3.56
N GLU A 126 14.31 23.05 4.61
CA GLU A 126 13.72 21.72 4.75
C GLU A 126 12.29 21.86 5.28
N LEU A 127 11.36 21.16 4.64
CA LEU A 127 9.94 21.17 4.94
C LEU A 127 9.49 19.72 5.17
N GLU A 128 8.79 19.49 6.28
CA GLU A 128 8.14 18.22 6.59
C GLU A 128 6.65 18.32 6.25
N LEU A 129 6.18 17.49 5.31
CA LEU A 129 4.75 17.22 5.17
C LEU A 129 4.39 16.06 6.09
N LYS A 130 3.51 16.32 7.06
CA LYS A 130 3.09 15.33 8.05
C LYS A 130 1.63 14.96 7.88
N GLY A 131 1.37 13.67 7.73
CA GLY A 131 0.00 13.13 7.66
C GLY A 131 -0.66 12.96 9.04
N PRO A 132 -1.89 12.40 9.06
CA PRO A 132 -2.61 12.05 10.28
C PRO A 132 -1.79 11.10 11.16
N PRO A 133 -1.97 11.10 12.49
CA PRO A 133 -1.32 10.12 13.34
C PRO A 133 -1.69 8.69 12.90
N TRP A 134 -0.78 7.74 13.11
CA TRP A 134 -1.07 6.34 12.90
C TRP A 134 -2.27 5.89 13.74
N PRO A 135 -3.04 4.90 13.28
CA PRO A 135 -4.16 4.40 14.06
C PRO A 135 -3.73 3.99 15.47
N ALA A 136 -4.47 4.45 16.48
CA ALA A 136 -4.12 4.24 17.87
C ALA A 136 -3.99 2.75 18.21
N GLY A 137 -2.86 2.35 18.80
CA GLY A 137 -2.58 0.97 19.17
C GLY A 137 -1.93 0.12 18.09
N LEU A 138 -1.81 0.60 16.83
CA LEU A 138 -1.23 -0.18 15.73
C LEU A 138 0.26 -0.48 15.98
N HIS A 139 1.06 0.54 16.30
CA HIS A 139 2.50 0.35 16.49
C HIS A 139 2.78 -0.52 17.71
N GLU A 140 2.03 -0.36 18.82
CA GLU A 140 2.18 -1.26 19.98
C GLU A 140 1.76 -2.70 19.67
N ALA A 141 0.76 -2.89 18.81
CA ALA A 141 0.34 -4.22 18.37
C ALA A 141 1.39 -4.87 17.45
N LEU A 142 1.98 -4.09 16.54
CA LEU A 142 3.06 -4.57 15.66
C LEU A 142 4.34 -4.87 16.45
N ASP A 143 4.69 -4.09 17.47
CA ASP A 143 5.79 -4.38 18.41
C ASP A 143 5.64 -5.72 19.13
N GLN A 144 4.39 -6.16 19.40
CA GLN A 144 4.11 -7.49 19.91
C GLN A 144 4.18 -8.54 18.80
N SER A 145 3.63 -8.24 17.62
CA SER A 145 3.58 -9.15 16.48
C SER A 145 4.96 -9.55 15.96
N VAL A 146 5.93 -8.64 15.92
CA VAL A 146 7.29 -8.92 15.41
C VAL A 146 8.07 -9.91 16.28
N ARG A 147 7.58 -10.24 17.48
CA ARG A 147 8.15 -11.31 18.32
C ARG A 147 7.86 -12.70 17.78
N PHE A 148 6.96 -12.82 16.80
CA PHE A 148 6.58 -14.06 16.15
C PHE A 148 7.21 -14.16 14.75
N GLY A 149 7.65 -15.37 14.41
CA GLY A 149 8.24 -15.67 13.11
C GLY A 149 7.23 -15.54 11.96
N PRO A 150 7.72 -15.44 10.71
CA PRO A 150 6.89 -15.34 9.52
C PRO A 150 6.14 -16.64 9.19
N MET A 151 6.53 -17.77 9.78
CA MET A 151 5.94 -19.09 9.54
C MET A 151 5.59 -19.78 10.86
N TYR A 152 4.48 -20.52 10.87
CA TYR A 152 4.06 -21.43 11.93
C TYR A 152 3.51 -22.74 11.33
N GLY A 153 2.82 -23.57 12.12
CA GLY A 153 2.27 -24.86 11.64
C GLY A 153 3.23 -26.03 11.87
N THR A 154 3.21 -27.03 10.99
CA THR A 154 4.11 -28.21 11.03
C THR A 154 5.06 -28.21 9.83
N GLU A 155 6.10 -29.03 9.83
CA GLU A 155 6.97 -29.17 8.65
C GLU A 155 6.21 -29.66 7.42
N ALA A 156 5.22 -30.54 7.61
CA ALA A 156 4.36 -31.05 6.54
C ALA A 156 3.30 -30.04 6.06
N MET A 157 2.96 -29.05 6.90
CA MET A 157 1.98 -28.02 6.60
C MET A 157 2.47 -26.66 7.16
N PRO A 158 3.46 -26.04 6.50
CA PRO A 158 3.95 -24.73 6.89
C PRO A 158 2.88 -23.68 6.55
N LEU A 159 2.55 -22.84 7.53
CA LEU A 159 1.57 -21.77 7.38
C LEU A 159 2.28 -20.42 7.54
N PHE A 160 2.00 -19.48 6.65
CA PHE A 160 2.49 -18.11 6.79
C PHE A 160 1.81 -17.44 7.98
N ASN A 161 2.45 -16.52 8.69
CA ASN A 161 1.86 -15.80 9.82
C ASN A 161 1.06 -14.58 9.36
N HIS A 162 -0.23 -14.54 9.69
CA HIS A 162 -1.17 -13.53 9.19
C HIS A 162 -1.31 -12.33 10.12
N LEU A 163 -0.87 -12.44 11.37
CA LEU A 163 -1.09 -11.46 12.43
C LEU A 163 -0.72 -10.03 12.01
N PRO A 164 0.48 -9.71 11.48
CA PRO A 164 0.83 -8.33 11.17
C PRO A 164 -0.06 -7.72 10.07
N MET A 165 -0.45 -8.53 9.09
CA MET A 165 -1.35 -8.10 8.01
C MET A 165 -2.78 -7.87 8.52
N ALA A 166 -3.27 -8.73 9.42
CA ALA A 166 -4.58 -8.56 10.05
C ALA A 166 -4.63 -7.32 10.95
N LEU A 167 -3.55 -7.04 11.69
CA LEU A 167 -3.41 -5.83 12.51
C LEU A 167 -3.40 -4.56 11.64
N GLY A 168 -2.61 -4.56 10.56
CA GLY A 168 -2.58 -3.45 9.59
C GLY A 168 -3.95 -3.20 8.97
N ALA A 169 -4.62 -4.24 8.50
CA ALA A 169 -5.96 -4.17 7.92
C ALA A 169 -7.01 -3.65 8.92
N LEU A 170 -7.07 -4.18 10.15
CA LEU A 170 -7.99 -3.70 11.18
C LEU A 170 -7.75 -2.24 11.52
N ALA A 171 -6.49 -1.84 11.68
CA ALA A 171 -6.12 -0.46 11.99
C ALA A 171 -6.55 0.50 10.87
N ARG A 172 -6.31 0.15 9.62
CA ARG A 172 -6.77 0.92 8.46
C ARG A 172 -8.29 0.98 8.39
N LEU A 173 -8.99 -0.09 8.75
CA LEU A 173 -10.45 -0.13 8.85
C LEU A 173 -11.01 0.72 10.00
N GLY A 174 -10.17 1.27 10.89
CA GLY A 174 -10.57 2.10 12.01
C GLY A 174 -10.93 1.30 13.26
N ALA A 175 -10.48 0.05 13.37
CA ALA A 175 -10.72 -0.77 14.54
C ALA A 175 -10.00 -0.21 15.79
N PRO A 176 -10.61 -0.28 16.98
CA PRO A 176 -10.00 0.21 18.21
C PRO A 176 -8.85 -0.69 18.67
N ARG A 177 -7.95 -0.14 19.50
CA ARG A 177 -6.83 -0.88 20.13
C ARG A 177 -7.24 -2.22 20.76
N ALA A 178 -8.41 -2.29 21.38
CA ALA A 178 -8.93 -3.52 21.98
C ALA A 178 -9.15 -4.65 20.94
N ALA A 179 -9.52 -4.30 19.70
CA ALA A 179 -9.66 -5.27 18.63
C ALA A 179 -8.31 -5.81 18.14
N LEU A 180 -7.30 -4.93 18.06
CA LEU A 180 -5.93 -5.33 17.73
C LEU A 180 -5.37 -6.28 18.79
N GLN A 181 -5.58 -5.98 20.08
CA GLN A 181 -5.13 -6.86 21.16
C GLN A 181 -5.81 -8.24 21.12
N ARG A 182 -7.11 -8.32 20.79
CA ARG A 182 -7.80 -9.62 20.63
C ARG A 182 -7.16 -10.50 19.56
N GLN A 183 -6.69 -9.92 18.45
CA GLN A 183 -5.96 -10.69 17.43
C GLN A 183 -4.67 -11.26 18.00
N ILE A 184 -3.91 -10.45 18.74
CA ILE A 184 -2.66 -10.89 19.39
C ILE A 184 -2.96 -12.03 20.37
N ASP A 185 -3.92 -11.85 21.27
CA ASP A 185 -4.27 -12.84 22.29
C ASP A 185 -4.71 -14.18 21.66
N HIS A 186 -5.40 -14.14 20.51
CA HIS A 186 -5.83 -15.33 19.79
C HIS A 186 -4.69 -16.02 19.03
N TRP A 187 -3.85 -15.26 18.31
CA TRP A 187 -2.85 -15.82 17.40
C TRP A 187 -1.48 -16.07 18.04
N ALA A 188 -1.13 -15.38 19.12
CA ALA A 188 0.15 -15.56 19.81
C ALA A 188 0.40 -17.01 20.26
N PRO A 189 -0.57 -17.74 20.87
CA PRO A 189 -0.36 -19.14 21.27
C PRO A 189 -0.14 -20.11 20.10
N LEU A 190 -0.60 -19.76 18.90
CA LEU A 190 -0.47 -20.56 17.68
C LEU A 190 0.80 -20.25 16.89
N SER A 191 1.45 -19.14 17.21
CA SER A 191 2.62 -18.62 16.51
C SER A 191 3.91 -19.23 17.02
N ARG A 192 4.95 -19.21 16.17
CA ARG A 192 6.32 -19.57 16.58
C ARG A 192 7.10 -18.29 16.94
N PRO A 193 8.01 -18.30 17.93
CA PRO A 193 8.89 -17.18 18.18
C PRO A 193 9.71 -16.81 16.94
N ALA A 194 9.96 -15.51 16.75
CA ALA A 194 10.92 -15.06 15.76
C ALA A 194 12.32 -15.56 16.13
N VAL A 195 13.08 -16.00 15.12
CA VAL A 195 14.48 -16.38 15.31
C VAL A 195 15.32 -15.12 15.19
N ALA A 196 16.22 -14.90 16.14
CA ALA A 196 17.18 -13.80 16.07
C ALA A 196 18.07 -13.99 14.83
N ASP A 197 18.15 -12.95 14.01
CA ASP A 197 18.90 -12.95 12.78
C ASP A 197 19.70 -11.65 12.71
N ASP A 198 21.00 -11.76 13.00
CA ASP A 198 21.93 -10.64 13.00
C ASP A 198 22.34 -10.21 11.58
N THR A 199 21.87 -10.91 10.53
CA THR A 199 22.12 -10.47 9.17
C THR A 199 21.37 -9.16 8.88
N PRO A 200 21.99 -8.20 8.18
CA PRO A 200 21.28 -7.01 7.73
C PRO A 200 20.09 -7.40 6.84
N ALA A 201 18.91 -6.86 7.13
CA ALA A 201 17.77 -7.02 6.25
C ALA A 201 18.05 -6.39 4.87
N PRO A 202 17.47 -6.94 3.79
CA PRO A 202 17.59 -6.31 2.47
C PRO A 202 16.98 -4.92 2.47
N THR A 203 17.41 -4.06 1.55
CA THR A 203 16.77 -2.74 1.40
C THR A 203 15.34 -2.88 0.87
N VAL A 204 14.55 -1.81 0.96
CA VAL A 204 13.20 -1.77 0.39
C VAL A 204 13.25 -2.01 -1.11
N GLU A 205 14.23 -1.44 -1.81
CA GLU A 205 14.44 -1.59 -3.24
C GLU A 205 14.77 -3.04 -3.62
N GLU A 206 15.68 -3.69 -2.90
CA GLU A 206 16.02 -5.09 -3.13
C GLU A 206 14.82 -6.02 -2.90
N ALA A 207 14.06 -5.77 -1.81
CA ALA A 207 12.87 -6.54 -1.49
C ALA A 207 11.76 -6.35 -2.53
N LEU A 208 11.53 -5.12 -2.99
CA LEU A 208 10.57 -4.83 -4.06
C LEU A 208 10.92 -5.59 -5.34
N LEU A 209 12.18 -5.55 -5.79
CA LEU A 209 12.62 -6.27 -6.98
C LEU A 209 12.43 -7.79 -6.84
N ARG A 210 12.81 -8.36 -5.69
CA ARG A 210 12.63 -9.80 -5.42
C ARG A 210 11.17 -10.23 -5.41
N VAL A 211 10.31 -9.45 -4.76
CA VAL A 211 8.87 -9.77 -4.67
C VAL A 211 8.19 -9.61 -6.02
N LEU A 212 8.54 -8.58 -6.80
CA LEU A 212 7.93 -8.35 -8.11
C LEU A 212 8.38 -9.39 -9.16
N ASP A 213 9.56 -10.00 -9.01
CA ASP A 213 9.99 -11.12 -9.88
C ASP A 213 9.16 -12.40 -9.65
N VAL A 214 8.71 -12.64 -8.40
CA VAL A 214 7.94 -13.83 -8.01
C VAL A 214 6.73 -13.49 -7.09
N PRO A 215 5.78 -12.66 -7.58
CA PRO A 215 4.72 -12.08 -6.75
C PRO A 215 3.78 -13.12 -6.13
N GLU A 216 3.67 -14.29 -6.77
CA GLU A 216 2.82 -15.40 -6.34
C GLU A 216 3.41 -16.24 -5.20
N ALA A 217 4.68 -15.99 -4.83
CA ALA A 217 5.37 -16.79 -3.82
C ALA A 217 4.59 -16.81 -2.50
N GLN A 218 4.55 -18.00 -1.88
CA GLN A 218 3.73 -18.28 -0.70
C GLN A 218 2.26 -17.87 -0.89
N ALA A 219 1.66 -18.08 -2.08
CA ALA A 219 0.30 -17.63 -2.39
C ALA A 219 0.07 -16.13 -2.13
N PHE A 220 1.00 -15.30 -2.61
CA PHE A 220 1.03 -13.83 -2.45
C PHE A 220 1.30 -13.31 -1.03
N HIS A 221 1.45 -14.16 -0.01
CA HIS A 221 1.58 -13.69 1.37
C HIS A 221 2.79 -12.78 1.61
N VAL A 222 3.92 -13.04 0.94
CA VAL A 222 5.11 -12.18 1.04
C VAL A 222 4.82 -10.79 0.45
N ALA A 223 4.15 -10.72 -0.70
CA ALA A 223 3.74 -9.47 -1.31
C ALA A 223 2.73 -8.70 -0.45
N ILE A 224 1.72 -9.39 0.07
CA ILE A 224 0.70 -8.79 0.95
C ILE A 224 1.35 -8.26 2.23
N ARG A 225 2.25 -9.02 2.86
CA ARG A 225 2.95 -8.58 4.08
C ARG A 225 3.80 -7.34 3.82
N LEU A 226 4.60 -7.35 2.74
CA LEU A 226 5.43 -6.20 2.39
C LEU A 226 4.56 -4.95 2.12
N ALA A 227 3.43 -5.09 1.44
CA ALA A 227 2.50 -3.98 1.19
C ALA A 227 1.98 -3.37 2.50
N TYR A 228 1.48 -4.18 3.44
CA TYR A 228 1.03 -3.69 4.75
C TYR A 228 2.18 -3.09 5.58
N ALA A 229 3.37 -3.68 5.54
CA ALA A 229 4.52 -3.18 6.27
C ALA A 229 4.93 -1.78 5.79
N LEU A 230 5.00 -1.56 4.47
CA LEU A 230 5.25 -0.24 3.87
C LEU A 230 4.19 0.79 4.28
N GLN A 231 2.92 0.40 4.30
CA GLN A 231 1.80 1.27 4.66
C GLN A 231 1.69 1.56 6.15
N SER A 232 2.27 0.73 7.01
CA SER A 232 2.19 0.89 8.48
C SER A 232 3.16 1.93 9.04
N GLY A 233 4.23 2.25 8.29
CA GLY A 233 5.35 3.08 8.77
C GLY A 233 6.11 2.50 9.97
N HIS A 234 5.87 1.24 10.34
CA HIS A 234 6.45 0.61 11.53
C HIS A 234 7.79 -0.07 11.19
N ALA A 235 8.90 0.49 11.68
CA ALA A 235 10.24 0.09 11.29
C ALA A 235 10.54 -1.40 11.51
N LYS A 236 10.16 -1.98 12.66
CA LYS A 236 10.43 -3.39 12.96
C LYS A 236 9.58 -4.36 12.13
N GLU A 237 8.35 -3.96 11.77
CA GLU A 237 7.52 -4.80 10.90
C GLU A 237 8.01 -4.70 9.45
N LEU A 238 8.49 -3.53 9.01
CA LEU A 238 9.17 -3.38 7.74
C LEU A 238 10.41 -4.29 7.67
N ASP A 239 11.30 -4.23 8.66
CA ASP A 239 12.45 -5.15 8.74
C ASP A 239 12.03 -6.63 8.67
N ALA A 240 11.04 -7.03 9.47
CA ALA A 240 10.53 -8.40 9.47
C ALA A 240 9.94 -8.82 8.11
N ALA A 241 9.22 -7.93 7.42
CA ALA A 241 8.67 -8.18 6.09
C ALA A 241 9.77 -8.28 5.02
N LEU A 242 10.77 -7.40 5.06
CA LEU A 242 11.92 -7.40 4.14
C LEU A 242 12.67 -8.73 4.21
N ARG A 243 12.87 -9.28 5.42
CA ARG A 243 13.50 -10.60 5.61
C ARG A 243 12.74 -11.75 4.95
N THR A 244 11.41 -11.66 4.84
CA THR A 244 10.61 -12.71 4.15
C THR A 244 10.85 -12.78 2.64
N THR A 245 11.54 -11.79 2.06
CA THR A 245 11.90 -11.77 0.64
C THR A 245 13.21 -12.50 0.33
N VAL A 246 14.01 -12.84 1.35
CA VAL A 246 15.28 -13.53 1.18
C VAL A 246 15.03 -14.98 0.75
N GLY A 247 15.66 -15.41 -0.34
CA GLY A 247 15.52 -16.78 -0.85
C GLY A 247 14.14 -17.08 -1.45
N LEU A 248 13.36 -16.04 -1.80
CA LEU A 248 12.05 -16.21 -2.40
C LEU A 248 12.16 -16.98 -3.73
N THR A 249 11.29 -17.98 -3.91
CA THR A 249 11.25 -18.81 -5.11
C THR A 249 9.82 -18.92 -5.62
N SER A 250 9.65 -18.97 -6.94
CA SER A 250 8.35 -19.21 -7.53
C SER A 250 7.94 -20.68 -7.35
N PRO A 251 6.72 -20.96 -6.85
CA PRO A 251 6.19 -22.31 -6.80
C PRO A 251 5.87 -22.87 -8.21
N LEU A 252 5.84 -22.03 -9.25
CA LEU A 252 5.46 -22.39 -10.62
C LEU A 252 6.66 -22.40 -11.58
N GLY A 253 7.88 -22.35 -11.05
CA GLY A 253 9.12 -22.33 -11.84
C GLY A 253 9.48 -20.92 -12.34
N ALA A 254 10.46 -20.86 -13.25
CA ALA A 254 11.05 -19.60 -13.72
C ALA A 254 9.99 -18.56 -14.15
N PRO A 255 10.21 -17.25 -13.91
CA PRO A 255 9.29 -16.19 -14.34
C PRO A 255 8.97 -16.30 -15.83
N VAL A 256 7.72 -16.00 -16.19
CA VAL A 256 7.32 -15.99 -17.60
C VAL A 256 7.65 -14.62 -18.19
N PRO A 257 8.43 -14.53 -19.28
CA PRO A 257 8.78 -13.25 -19.89
C PRO A 257 7.55 -12.42 -20.23
N SER A 258 7.72 -11.09 -20.27
CA SER A 258 6.73 -10.24 -20.93
C SER A 258 6.46 -10.77 -22.35
N GLY A 259 5.18 -10.80 -22.72
CA GLY A 259 4.72 -11.50 -23.92
C GLY A 259 3.79 -10.64 -24.77
N GLN A 260 3.67 -10.95 -26.05
CA GLN A 260 2.89 -10.19 -27.04
C GLN A 260 1.39 -10.55 -27.09
N GLY A 261 0.86 -11.18 -26.03
CA GLY A 261 -0.55 -11.55 -25.95
C GLY A 261 -1.46 -10.37 -26.28
N SER A 262 -2.48 -10.61 -27.11
CA SER A 262 -3.36 -9.57 -27.66
C SER A 262 -4.83 -9.80 -27.33
N ALA A 263 -5.20 -10.99 -26.84
CA ALA A 263 -6.58 -11.32 -26.51
C ALA A 263 -7.02 -10.58 -25.23
N ARG A 264 -8.31 -10.23 -25.14
CA ARG A 264 -8.87 -9.66 -23.90
C ARG A 264 -8.91 -10.75 -22.83
N LEU A 265 -8.58 -10.37 -21.60
CA LEU A 265 -8.51 -11.33 -20.49
C LEU A 265 -9.82 -12.11 -20.30
N ARG A 266 -10.97 -11.44 -20.40
CA ARG A 266 -12.29 -12.07 -20.30
C ARG A 266 -12.51 -13.18 -21.34
N ASP A 267 -12.14 -12.93 -22.59
CA ASP A 267 -12.27 -13.90 -23.67
C ASP A 267 -11.37 -15.13 -23.43
N VAL A 268 -10.17 -14.90 -22.88
CA VAL A 268 -9.26 -15.99 -22.49
C VAL A 268 -9.85 -16.82 -21.35
N ILE A 269 -10.45 -16.18 -20.33
CA ILE A 269 -11.11 -16.88 -19.22
C ILE A 269 -12.30 -17.73 -19.73
N ASP A 270 -13.12 -17.18 -20.65
CA ASP A 270 -14.21 -17.93 -21.28
C ASP A 270 -13.69 -19.15 -22.06
N ALA A 271 -12.60 -18.98 -22.81
CA ALA A 271 -11.96 -20.07 -23.54
C ALA A 271 -11.37 -21.15 -22.62
N VAL A 272 -10.78 -20.77 -21.48
CA VAL A 272 -10.28 -21.72 -20.45
C VAL A 272 -11.44 -22.50 -19.83
N ARG A 273 -12.57 -21.82 -19.55
CA ARG A 273 -13.74 -22.46 -18.94
C ARG A 273 -14.38 -23.48 -19.89
N ALA A 274 -14.40 -23.18 -21.19
CA ALA A 274 -14.96 -24.05 -22.22
C ALA A 274 -14.08 -25.27 -22.56
N ASP A 275 -12.77 -25.20 -22.30
CA ASP A 275 -11.82 -26.25 -22.68
C ASP A 275 -11.84 -27.45 -21.69
N PRO A 276 -12.25 -28.66 -22.11
CA PRO A 276 -12.22 -29.84 -21.24
C PRO A 276 -10.81 -30.23 -20.77
N ALA A 277 -9.75 -29.92 -21.53
CA ALA A 277 -8.37 -30.21 -21.15
C ALA A 277 -7.89 -29.39 -19.94
N MET A 278 -8.55 -28.26 -19.67
CA MET A 278 -8.30 -27.41 -18.51
C MET A 278 -9.11 -27.83 -17.27
N ALA A 279 -9.72 -29.02 -17.27
CA ALA A 279 -10.42 -29.53 -16.09
C ALA A 279 -9.46 -30.14 -15.06
N MET A 280 -9.71 -29.89 -13.77
CA MET A 280 -8.97 -30.51 -12.67
C MET A 280 -9.94 -30.97 -11.58
N PRO A 281 -9.72 -32.15 -10.95
CA PRO A 281 -10.52 -32.59 -9.81
C PRO A 281 -10.32 -31.69 -8.58
N ALA A 282 -11.29 -31.72 -7.66
CA ALA A 282 -11.15 -31.06 -6.36
C ALA A 282 -10.05 -31.75 -5.53
N MET A 283 -9.27 -30.94 -4.79
CA MET A 283 -8.17 -31.42 -3.94
C MET A 283 -8.34 -30.89 -2.50
N PRO A 284 -9.34 -31.37 -1.75
CA PRO A 284 -9.58 -30.89 -0.39
C PRO A 284 -8.38 -31.18 0.54
N GLY A 285 -8.13 -30.28 1.49
CA GLY A 285 -7.04 -30.44 2.46
C GLY A 285 -5.62 -30.17 1.92
N SER A 286 -5.48 -29.71 0.68
CA SER A 286 -4.18 -29.35 0.08
C SER A 286 -3.93 -27.84 0.08
N LEU A 287 -2.64 -27.46 0.12
CA LEU A 287 -2.22 -26.07 0.04
C LEU A 287 -2.60 -25.45 -1.32
N ILE A 288 -2.84 -24.13 -1.34
CA ILE A 288 -3.10 -23.38 -2.57
C ILE A 288 -1.96 -23.59 -3.57
N THR A 289 -0.71 -23.52 -3.11
CA THR A 289 0.49 -23.70 -3.94
C THR A 289 0.54 -25.08 -4.60
N THR A 290 0.23 -26.15 -3.87
CA THR A 290 0.15 -27.51 -4.41
C THR A 290 -0.89 -27.58 -5.54
N ARG A 291 -2.07 -27.02 -5.32
CA ARG A 291 -3.13 -27.00 -6.33
C ARG A 291 -2.74 -26.20 -7.58
N MET A 292 -2.07 -25.07 -7.41
CA MET A 292 -1.55 -24.27 -8.52
C MET A 292 -0.50 -25.03 -9.34
N GLN A 293 0.37 -25.81 -8.70
CA GLN A 293 1.37 -26.65 -9.38
C GLN A 293 0.71 -27.75 -10.21
N HIS A 294 -0.31 -28.43 -9.67
CA HIS A 294 -1.08 -29.41 -10.41
C HIS A 294 -1.79 -28.79 -11.62
N ALA A 295 -2.38 -27.61 -11.46
CA ALA A 295 -3.01 -26.88 -12.56
C ALA A 295 -1.98 -26.47 -13.64
N ALA A 296 -0.80 -26.02 -13.24
CA ALA A 296 0.27 -25.63 -14.16
C ALA A 296 0.84 -26.80 -14.97
N ALA A 297 0.67 -28.04 -14.49
CA ALA A 297 1.07 -29.25 -15.19
C ALA A 297 0.06 -29.72 -16.26
N LEU A 298 -1.11 -29.09 -16.36
CA LEU A 298 -2.13 -29.48 -17.35
C LEU A 298 -1.66 -29.22 -18.80
N PRO A 299 -1.89 -30.15 -19.74
CA PRO A 299 -1.58 -29.93 -21.15
C PRO A 299 -2.34 -28.73 -21.71
N GLY A 300 -1.63 -27.71 -22.19
CA GLY A 300 -2.23 -26.48 -22.73
C GLY A 300 -2.23 -25.29 -21.77
N PHE A 301 -1.90 -25.49 -20.49
CA PHE A 301 -1.83 -24.41 -19.50
C PHE A 301 -0.91 -23.27 -19.95
N ALA A 302 0.32 -23.60 -20.38
CA ALA A 302 1.31 -22.62 -20.85
C ALA A 302 0.78 -21.78 -22.04
N ALA A 303 0.02 -22.39 -22.95
CA ALA A 303 -0.56 -21.66 -24.07
C ALA A 303 -1.60 -20.62 -23.61
N TYR A 304 -2.34 -20.88 -22.54
CA TYR A 304 -3.27 -19.89 -21.97
C TYR A 304 -2.58 -18.80 -21.16
N VAL A 305 -1.39 -19.07 -20.61
CA VAL A 305 -0.57 -18.05 -19.94
C VAL A 305 -0.09 -16.97 -20.92
N GLU A 306 0.18 -17.32 -22.17
CA GLU A 306 0.75 -16.41 -23.17
C GLU A 306 -0.30 -15.50 -23.86
N ARG A 307 -1.54 -15.98 -24.00
CA ARG A 307 -2.60 -15.37 -24.83
C ARG A 307 -3.04 -13.95 -24.47
N PRO A 308 -3.28 -13.59 -23.20
CA PRO A 308 -3.93 -12.32 -22.90
C PRO A 308 -2.97 -11.14 -23.00
N ARG A 309 -3.51 -9.99 -23.42
CA ARG A 309 -2.99 -8.69 -23.02
C ARG A 309 -3.38 -8.47 -21.57
N LEU A 310 -2.42 -8.09 -20.73
CA LEU A 310 -2.62 -7.96 -19.30
C LEU A 310 -2.49 -6.50 -18.86
N THR A 311 -3.41 -6.09 -17.99
CA THR A 311 -3.29 -4.90 -17.16
C THR A 311 -3.60 -5.30 -15.71
N LEU A 312 -3.14 -4.51 -14.75
CA LEU A 312 -3.48 -4.75 -13.34
C LEU A 312 -4.99 -4.63 -13.11
N ASP A 313 -5.67 -3.74 -13.83
CA ASP A 313 -7.12 -3.56 -13.72
C ASP A 313 -7.89 -4.75 -14.28
N ASP A 314 -7.47 -5.31 -15.42
CA ASP A 314 -8.09 -6.53 -15.95
C ASP A 314 -7.98 -7.70 -14.95
N LEU A 315 -6.80 -7.86 -14.34
CA LEU A 315 -6.58 -8.89 -13.31
C LEU A 315 -7.41 -8.63 -12.05
N ALA A 316 -7.47 -7.39 -11.56
CA ALA A 316 -8.28 -7.01 -10.40
C ALA A 316 -9.78 -7.25 -10.65
N GLU A 317 -10.25 -6.91 -11.85
CA GLU A 317 -11.64 -7.14 -12.28
C GLU A 317 -11.97 -8.62 -12.29
N ALA A 318 -11.10 -9.44 -12.88
CA ALA A 318 -11.23 -10.89 -12.94
C ALA A 318 -11.21 -11.52 -11.55
N SER A 319 -10.28 -11.10 -10.69
CA SER A 319 -10.19 -11.53 -9.30
C SER A 319 -11.47 -11.25 -8.53
N LEU A 320 -12.02 -10.03 -8.64
CA LEU A 320 -13.27 -9.68 -7.98
C LEU A 320 -14.44 -10.50 -8.55
N ALA A 321 -14.57 -10.60 -9.87
CA ALA A 321 -15.65 -11.36 -10.50
C ALA A 321 -15.65 -12.84 -10.10
N VAL A 322 -14.49 -13.47 -10.04
CA VAL A 322 -14.35 -14.87 -9.59
C VAL A 322 -14.65 -15.00 -8.10
N TYR A 323 -14.15 -14.09 -7.27
CA TYR A 323 -14.45 -14.10 -5.84
C TYR A 323 -15.95 -13.96 -5.57
N LEU A 324 -16.63 -13.01 -6.22
CA LEU A 324 -18.08 -12.80 -6.05
C LEU A 324 -18.95 -13.95 -6.58
N ALA A 325 -18.41 -14.86 -7.40
CA ALA A 325 -19.16 -15.99 -7.92
C ALA A 325 -19.42 -17.08 -6.86
N ARG A 326 -18.49 -17.29 -5.93
CA ARG A 326 -18.57 -18.39 -4.95
C ARG A 326 -18.04 -18.04 -3.54
N HIS A 327 -17.49 -16.85 -3.37
CA HIS A 327 -16.83 -16.39 -2.14
C HIS A 327 -15.75 -17.35 -1.62
N GLN A 328 -15.03 -18.05 -2.49
CA GLN A 328 -14.09 -19.09 -2.08
C GLN A 328 -12.79 -18.52 -1.49
N PHE A 329 -12.23 -19.24 -0.51
CA PHE A 329 -10.99 -18.88 0.18
C PHE A 329 -9.79 -18.65 -0.75
N ALA A 330 -9.63 -19.47 -1.79
CA ALA A 330 -8.53 -19.33 -2.74
C ALA A 330 -8.69 -18.07 -3.62
N ALA A 331 -9.92 -17.76 -4.04
CA ALA A 331 -10.21 -16.56 -4.84
C ALA A 331 -9.99 -15.25 -4.05
N LEU A 332 -10.14 -15.28 -2.73
CA LEU A 332 -9.83 -14.13 -1.87
C LEU A 332 -8.37 -13.66 -2.02
N HIS A 333 -7.43 -14.61 -2.18
CA HIS A 333 -6.01 -14.30 -2.37
C HIS A 333 -5.74 -13.58 -3.69
N LEU A 334 -6.59 -13.77 -4.69
CA LEU A 334 -6.48 -13.05 -5.95
C LEU A 334 -6.87 -11.57 -5.75
N VAL A 335 -7.89 -11.29 -4.94
CA VAL A 335 -8.31 -9.91 -4.61
C VAL A 335 -7.26 -9.20 -3.75
N THR A 336 -6.82 -9.83 -2.66
CA THR A 336 -5.80 -9.23 -1.78
C THR A 336 -4.43 -9.16 -2.46
N GLY A 337 -4.09 -10.13 -3.32
CA GLY A 337 -2.87 -10.14 -4.11
C GLY A 337 -2.81 -9.04 -5.16
N THR A 338 -3.90 -8.78 -5.90
CA THR A 338 -3.94 -7.65 -6.86
C THR A 338 -3.85 -6.30 -6.15
N HIS A 339 -4.43 -6.18 -4.96
CA HIS A 339 -4.28 -4.98 -4.12
C HIS A 339 -2.82 -4.79 -3.69
N ALA A 340 -2.19 -5.83 -3.13
CA ALA A 340 -0.80 -5.77 -2.73
C ALA A 340 0.11 -5.39 -3.91
N LEU A 341 -0.12 -5.98 -5.09
CA LEU A 341 0.66 -5.66 -6.27
C LEU A 341 0.55 -4.18 -6.67
N ARG A 342 -0.65 -3.57 -6.60
CA ARG A 342 -0.82 -2.14 -6.87
C ARG A 342 0.06 -1.30 -5.93
N VAL A 343 0.08 -1.64 -4.65
CA VAL A 343 0.87 -0.94 -3.63
C VAL A 343 2.36 -1.07 -3.91
N LEU A 344 2.83 -2.28 -4.23
CA LEU A 344 4.25 -2.54 -4.49
C LEU A 344 4.75 -1.91 -5.80
N LEU A 345 3.96 -1.97 -6.88
CA LEU A 345 4.30 -1.30 -8.14
C LEU A 345 4.36 0.22 -7.97
N ALA A 346 3.43 0.81 -7.22
CA ALA A 346 3.47 2.24 -6.91
C ALA A 346 4.71 2.61 -6.09
N ALA A 347 5.06 1.81 -5.08
CA ALA A 347 6.26 2.00 -4.27
C ALA A 347 7.56 1.87 -5.08
N ALA A 348 7.63 0.92 -6.03
CA ALA A 348 8.76 0.75 -6.93
C ALA A 348 8.90 1.94 -7.89
N ALA A 349 7.79 2.38 -8.50
CA ALA A 349 7.77 3.51 -9.41
C ALA A 349 8.18 4.82 -8.71
N SER A 350 7.72 5.07 -7.48
CA SER A 350 8.09 6.29 -6.74
C SER A 350 9.57 6.33 -6.35
N ARG A 351 10.25 5.18 -6.36
CA ARG A 351 11.69 5.02 -6.10
C ARG A 351 12.54 4.95 -7.36
N GLY A 352 11.92 5.13 -8.54
CA GLY A 352 12.63 5.07 -9.82
C GLY A 352 13.16 3.68 -10.18
N LEU A 353 12.60 2.61 -9.61
CA LEU A 353 13.00 1.25 -9.94
C LEU A 353 12.50 0.86 -11.33
N VAL A 354 13.38 0.25 -12.12
CA VAL A 354 13.03 -0.31 -13.43
C VAL A 354 12.47 -1.71 -13.23
N VAL A 355 11.18 -1.88 -13.44
CA VAL A 355 10.45 -3.15 -13.31
C VAL A 355 9.80 -3.49 -14.65
N ASP A 356 9.99 -4.73 -15.14
CA ASP A 356 9.21 -5.24 -16.28
C ASP A 356 7.78 -5.59 -15.81
N GLU A 357 6.91 -4.59 -15.75
CA GLU A 357 5.52 -4.76 -15.32
C GLU A 357 4.79 -5.84 -16.16
N GLY A 358 5.14 -6.01 -17.44
CA GLY A 358 4.56 -7.05 -18.29
C GLY A 358 4.91 -8.46 -17.82
N GLN A 359 6.15 -8.68 -17.37
CA GLN A 359 6.59 -9.94 -16.76
C GLN A 359 5.88 -10.16 -15.42
N VAL A 360 5.82 -9.13 -14.56
CA VAL A 360 5.13 -9.19 -13.26
C VAL A 360 3.67 -9.62 -13.43
N LEU A 361 2.93 -8.93 -14.31
CA LEU A 361 1.52 -9.21 -14.59
C LEU A 361 1.35 -10.62 -15.17
N ARG A 362 2.29 -11.12 -15.97
CA ARG A 362 2.23 -12.48 -16.51
C ARG A 362 2.49 -13.55 -15.45
N SER A 363 3.41 -13.32 -14.52
CA SER A 363 3.60 -14.19 -13.35
C SER A 363 2.35 -14.23 -12.47
N VAL A 364 1.71 -13.08 -12.23
CA VAL A 364 0.41 -13.03 -11.53
C VAL A 364 -0.69 -13.74 -12.31
N TRP A 365 -0.81 -13.53 -13.62
CA TRP A 365 -1.78 -14.23 -14.45
C TRP A 365 -1.58 -15.75 -14.42
N ARG A 366 -0.33 -16.22 -14.48
CA ARG A 366 0.01 -17.64 -14.35
C ARG A 366 -0.50 -18.21 -13.03
N ALA A 367 -0.28 -17.50 -11.93
CA ALA A 367 -0.75 -17.92 -10.61
C ALA A 367 -2.28 -17.83 -10.47
N TRP A 368 -2.88 -16.78 -11.03
CA TRP A 368 -4.33 -16.58 -11.10
C TRP A 368 -5.00 -17.73 -11.84
N LEU A 369 -4.47 -18.11 -13.01
CA LEU A 369 -4.99 -19.20 -13.81
C LEU A 369 -4.90 -20.52 -13.04
N GLY A 370 -3.76 -20.83 -12.43
CA GLY A 370 -3.61 -22.02 -11.59
C GLY A 370 -4.64 -22.08 -10.45
N THR A 371 -4.89 -20.94 -9.80
CA THR A 371 -5.89 -20.81 -8.74
C THR A 371 -7.32 -21.01 -9.29
N TYR A 372 -7.66 -20.36 -10.40
CA TYR A 372 -8.96 -20.47 -11.05
C TYR A 372 -9.30 -21.89 -11.50
N LEU A 373 -8.32 -22.60 -12.08
CA LEU A 373 -8.46 -24.01 -12.45
C LEU A 373 -8.70 -24.89 -11.22
N SER A 374 -7.99 -24.61 -10.12
CA SER A 374 -8.16 -25.33 -8.85
C SER A 374 -9.49 -25.10 -8.15
N ASP A 375 -10.14 -23.98 -8.44
CA ASP A 375 -11.49 -23.67 -7.94
C ASP A 375 -12.58 -24.21 -8.87
N GLN A 376 -12.24 -25.13 -9.78
CA GLN A 376 -13.13 -25.70 -10.78
C GLN A 376 -13.78 -24.67 -11.69
N ARG A 377 -13.04 -23.60 -12.02
CA ARG A 377 -13.38 -22.64 -13.07
C ARG A 377 -14.82 -22.09 -12.95
N PRO A 378 -15.19 -21.46 -11.82
CA PRO A 378 -16.51 -20.87 -11.69
C PRO A 378 -16.78 -19.88 -12.82
N ALA A 379 -18.05 -19.74 -13.22
CA ALA A 379 -18.46 -18.65 -14.09
C ALA A 379 -18.23 -17.31 -13.35
N PRO A 380 -17.37 -16.40 -13.82
CA PRO A 380 -17.12 -15.15 -13.12
C PRO A 380 -18.37 -14.27 -13.08
N ALA A 381 -18.65 -13.66 -11.93
CA ALA A 381 -19.79 -12.79 -11.72
C ALA A 381 -19.53 -11.35 -12.23
N TRP A 382 -19.17 -11.20 -13.51
CA TRP A 382 -18.78 -9.92 -14.12
C TRP A 382 -19.78 -8.78 -13.89
N ALA A 383 -21.08 -9.10 -13.89
CA ALA A 383 -22.13 -8.11 -13.68
C ALA A 383 -22.08 -7.49 -12.27
N LEU A 384 -21.66 -8.25 -11.26
CA LEU A 384 -21.64 -7.79 -9.86
C LEU A 384 -20.49 -6.83 -9.56
N VAL A 385 -19.40 -6.88 -10.35
CA VAL A 385 -18.23 -5.99 -10.20
C VAL A 385 -18.64 -4.51 -10.26
N HIS A 386 -19.51 -4.17 -11.21
CA HIS A 386 -19.87 -2.79 -11.53
C HIS A 386 -21.29 -2.40 -11.11
N ALA A 387 -22.09 -3.36 -10.64
CA ALA A 387 -23.49 -3.11 -10.30
C ALA A 387 -23.64 -2.50 -8.90
N GLY A 388 -24.56 -1.54 -8.79
CA GLY A 388 -24.97 -0.96 -7.52
C GLY A 388 -24.22 0.33 -7.15
N SER A 389 -24.10 0.57 -5.86
CA SER A 389 -23.40 1.72 -5.26
C SER A 389 -22.67 1.27 -4.01
N ALA A 390 -21.57 1.92 -3.69
CA ALA A 390 -20.82 1.70 -2.45
C ALA A 390 -20.40 3.05 -1.86
N SER A 391 -20.30 3.12 -0.54
CA SER A 391 -19.78 4.28 0.19
C SER A 391 -18.94 3.84 1.40
N GLU A 392 -18.19 4.77 1.99
CA GLU A 392 -17.47 4.53 3.26
C GLU A 392 -18.38 3.99 4.38
N ASP A 393 -19.67 4.30 4.33
CA ASP A 393 -20.64 3.84 5.32
C ASP A 393 -20.81 2.31 5.28
N ASP A 394 -20.59 1.66 4.14
CA ASP A 394 -20.64 0.19 4.04
C ASP A 394 -19.59 -0.46 4.94
N TRP A 395 -18.34 0.02 4.87
CA TRP A 395 -17.27 -0.45 5.74
C TRP A 395 -17.46 -0.03 7.19
N THR A 396 -17.97 1.19 7.42
CA THR A 396 -18.26 1.69 8.77
C THR A 396 -19.32 0.82 9.45
N ARG A 397 -20.37 0.41 8.73
CA ARG A 397 -21.43 -0.49 9.23
C ARG A 397 -20.90 -1.89 9.53
N GLU A 398 -19.96 -2.39 8.74
CA GLU A 398 -19.43 -3.76 8.89
C GLU A 398 -18.24 -3.85 9.85
N LEU A 399 -17.60 -2.72 10.21
CA LEU A 399 -16.48 -2.67 11.14
C LEU A 399 -16.75 -3.41 12.47
N PRO A 400 -17.93 -3.31 13.13
CA PRO A 400 -18.22 -4.09 14.33
C PRO A 400 -18.14 -5.59 14.14
N ALA A 401 -18.50 -6.11 12.97
CA ALA A 401 -18.41 -7.52 12.64
C ALA A 401 -16.96 -7.93 12.32
N LEU A 402 -16.21 -7.08 11.62
CA LEU A 402 -14.81 -7.32 11.25
C LEU A 402 -13.91 -7.34 12.48
N GLN A 403 -14.06 -6.37 13.39
CA GLN A 403 -13.27 -6.29 14.63
C GLN A 403 -13.54 -7.44 15.61
N GLY A 404 -14.65 -8.17 15.44
CA GLY A 404 -15.00 -9.35 16.21
C GLY A 404 -14.58 -10.67 15.54
N SER A 405 -14.13 -10.63 14.29
CA SER A 405 -13.78 -11.83 13.52
C SER A 405 -12.34 -12.25 13.79
N MET A 406 -12.12 -13.54 14.05
CA MET A 406 -10.77 -14.14 14.05
C MET A 406 -10.39 -14.68 12.67
N ASN A 407 -11.22 -14.50 11.65
CA ASN A 407 -10.84 -14.83 10.28
C ASN A 407 -10.02 -13.67 9.71
N ASP A 408 -8.70 -13.80 9.79
CA ASP A 408 -7.74 -12.81 9.30
C ASP A 408 -7.87 -12.54 7.79
N HIS A 409 -8.32 -13.53 7.00
CA HIS A 409 -8.49 -13.37 5.56
C HIS A 409 -9.68 -12.47 5.26
N ARG A 410 -10.77 -12.63 6.01
CA ARG A 410 -11.95 -11.76 5.93
C ARG A 410 -11.60 -10.31 6.26
N ILE A 411 -10.78 -10.10 7.27
CA ILE A 411 -10.30 -8.76 7.65
C ILE A 411 -9.49 -8.14 6.49
N LYS A 412 -8.50 -8.88 5.96
CA LYS A 412 -7.63 -8.40 4.88
C LYS A 412 -8.39 -8.12 3.58
N VAL A 413 -9.38 -8.95 3.22
CA VAL A 413 -10.18 -8.71 2.00
C VAL A 413 -11.10 -7.52 2.17
N ALA A 414 -11.61 -7.26 3.38
CA ALA A 414 -12.43 -6.08 3.64
C ALA A 414 -11.62 -4.78 3.49
N ASP A 415 -10.40 -4.73 4.03
CA ASP A 415 -9.50 -3.58 3.84
C ASP A 415 -9.10 -3.43 2.36
N ALA A 416 -8.59 -4.51 1.74
CA ALA A 416 -8.23 -4.48 0.32
C ALA A 416 -9.41 -4.02 -0.56
N ALA A 417 -10.61 -4.55 -0.35
CA ALA A 417 -11.79 -4.15 -1.10
C ALA A 417 -12.14 -2.67 -0.91
N ARG A 418 -11.96 -2.10 0.30
CA ARG A 418 -12.17 -0.67 0.52
C ARG A 418 -11.21 0.16 -0.30
N GLU A 419 -9.93 -0.19 -0.25
CA GLU A 419 -8.88 0.57 -0.93
C GLU A 419 -8.98 0.44 -2.45
N GLU A 420 -9.37 -0.72 -2.96
CA GLU A 420 -9.62 -0.90 -4.37
C GLU A 420 -10.92 -0.21 -4.83
N TRP A 421 -11.95 -0.14 -3.99
CA TRP A 421 -13.13 0.69 -4.27
C TRP A 421 -12.76 2.18 -4.31
N ARG A 422 -12.00 2.70 -3.35
CA ARG A 422 -11.51 4.09 -3.36
C ARG A 422 -10.70 4.41 -4.63
N HIS A 423 -9.90 3.45 -5.08
CA HIS A 423 -9.05 3.63 -6.25
C HIS A 423 -9.82 3.54 -7.58
N ARG A 424 -10.70 2.54 -7.73
CA ARG A 424 -11.34 2.21 -9.02
C ARG A 424 -12.80 2.64 -9.13
N GLY A 425 -13.46 2.93 -8.01
CA GLY A 425 -14.88 3.26 -7.95
C GLY A 425 -15.83 2.09 -8.21
N TRP A 426 -15.36 0.85 -8.28
CA TRP A 426 -16.19 -0.32 -8.59
C TRP A 426 -17.06 -0.73 -7.37
N PRO A 427 -18.39 -0.60 -7.44
CA PRO A 427 -19.26 -0.85 -6.29
C PRO A 427 -19.24 -2.29 -5.78
N GLY A 428 -18.92 -3.26 -6.66
CA GLY A 428 -18.88 -4.68 -6.34
C GLY A 428 -17.91 -5.04 -5.21
N TYR A 429 -16.91 -4.21 -4.92
CA TYR A 429 -16.02 -4.41 -3.78
C TYR A 429 -16.75 -4.38 -2.43
N ALA A 430 -17.83 -3.62 -2.28
CA ALA A 430 -18.63 -3.64 -1.05
C ALA A 430 -19.29 -5.01 -0.81
N LEU A 431 -19.51 -5.81 -1.86
CA LEU A 431 -20.04 -7.17 -1.74
C LEU A 431 -19.04 -8.13 -1.08
N CYS A 432 -17.74 -7.79 -1.02
CA CYS A 432 -16.73 -8.55 -0.27
C CYS A 432 -16.93 -8.51 1.25
N LEU A 433 -17.75 -7.59 1.76
CA LEU A 433 -18.04 -7.48 3.19
C LEU A 433 -18.99 -8.56 3.70
N ARG A 434 -19.75 -9.19 2.78
CA ARG A 434 -20.71 -10.25 3.10
C ARG A 434 -20.02 -11.40 3.82
N ARG A 435 -20.72 -12.01 4.77
CA ARG A 435 -20.21 -13.11 5.61
C ARG A 435 -20.06 -14.44 4.86
N GLU A 436 -20.50 -14.50 3.60
CA GLU A 436 -20.54 -15.73 2.81
C GLU A 436 -19.12 -16.10 2.36
N GLY A 437 -18.75 -17.38 2.53
CA GLY A 437 -17.58 -18.01 1.91
C GLY A 437 -16.19 -17.72 2.50
N ALA A 438 -16.01 -16.76 3.40
CA ALA A 438 -14.78 -16.69 4.19
C ALA A 438 -14.77 -17.89 5.15
N ALA A 439 -14.01 -18.94 4.81
CA ALA A 439 -13.88 -20.19 5.57
C ALA A 439 -13.86 -19.89 7.07
N GLN A 440 -14.93 -20.28 7.80
CA GLN A 440 -15.05 -20.04 9.23
C GLN A 440 -13.87 -20.65 9.98
#